data_AF-A0A924Z3M4-F1
#
_entry.id   AF-A0A924Z3M4-F1
#
_cell.length_a   1.000
_cell.length_b   1.000
_cell.length_c   1.000
_cell.angle_alpha   90.00
_cell.angle_beta   90.00
_cell.angle_gamma   90.00
#
_symmetry.space_group_name_H-M   'P 1'
#
loop_
_entity.id
_entity.type
_entity.pdbx_description
1 polymer ?
#
loop_
_entity_poly.entity_id
_entity_poly.type
_entity_poly.pdbx_seq_one_letter_code
_entity_poly.pdbx_strand_id
1 'polypeptide(L)' 'MKAYSVDLRQKVVDAYEQQEGSQRELAKRFKVSPNFVRLLLKRHQTEGTVE' A
#
# COMPACT_ATOMS: atom_id res chain seq x y z
N MET A 1 0.02 -12.58 -15.49
CA MET A 1 -0.38 -11.74 -14.34
C MET A 1 0.65 -10.61 -14.25
N LYS A 2 0.32 -9.37 -14.65
CA LYS A 2 1.26 -8.25 -14.50
C LYS A 2 1.45 -8.05 -13.01
N ALA A 3 2.65 -8.32 -12.48
CA ALA A 3 3.01 -7.92 -11.14
C ALA A 3 2.66 -6.44 -11.01
N TYR A 4 1.86 -6.07 -10.02
CA TYR A 4 1.76 -4.66 -9.66
C TYR A 4 3.20 -4.19 -9.47
N SER A 5 3.65 -3.24 -10.29
CA SER A 5 5.01 -2.72 -10.26
C SER A 5 5.35 -2.42 -8.80
N VAL A 6 6.53 -2.83 -8.34
CA VAL A 6 7.02 -2.59 -6.97
C VAL A 6 6.76 -1.13 -6.56
N ASP A 7 6.91 -0.20 -7.51
CA ASP A 7 6.53 1.22 -7.41
C ASP A 7 5.13 1.49 -6.83
N LEU A 8 4.09 0.75 -7.21
CA LEU A 8 2.74 1.02 -6.71
C LEU A 8 2.62 0.67 -5.23
N ARG A 9 3.23 -0.45 -4.82
CA ARG A 9 3.23 -0.89 -3.42
C ARG A 9 4.02 0.10 -2.58
N GLN A 10 5.21 0.48 -3.04
CA GLN A 10 6.03 1.47 -2.36
C GLN A 10 5.29 2.80 -2.21
N LYS A 11 4.71 3.35 -3.28
CA LYS A 11 3.93 4.61 -3.22
C LYS A 11 2.75 4.56 -2.25
N VAL A 12 2.08 3.42 -2.10
CA VAL A 12 0.99 3.26 -1.13
C VAL A 12 1.52 3.28 0.31
N VAL A 13 2.65 2.61 0.56
CA VAL A 13 3.30 2.59 1.88
C VAL A 13 3.82 3.99 2.21
N ASP A 14 4.56 4.62 1.30
CA ASP A 14 5.11 5.97 1.50
C ASP A 14 4.01 6.99 1.82
N ALA A 15 2.89 6.96 1.09
CA ALA A 15 1.75 7.83 1.35
C ALA A 15 1.05 7.53 2.69
N TYR A 16 1.09 6.28 3.15
CA TYR A 16 0.59 5.90 4.48
C TYR A 16 1.52 6.38 5.59
N GLU A 17 2.84 6.24 5.41
CA GLU A 17 3.86 6.72 6.35
C GLU A 17 3.86 8.25 6.46
N GLN A 18 3.65 8.95 5.34
CA GLN A 18 3.47 10.40 5.28
C GLN A 18 2.13 10.88 5.83
N GLN A 19 1.26 9.97 6.29
CA GLN A 19 -0.07 10.27 6.83
C GLN A 19 -0.95 11.08 5.84
N GLU A 20 -0.77 10.87 4.53
CA GLU A 20 -1.51 11.59 3.47
C GLU A 20 -3.01 11.24 3.44
N GLY A 21 -3.46 10.31 4.27
CA GLY A 21 -4.86 9.95 4.45
C GLY A 21 -5.05 8.59 5.11
N SER A 22 -6.32 8.21 5.28
CA SER A 22 -6.70 6.90 5.80
C SER A 22 -6.49 5.78 4.77
N GLN A 23 -6.39 4.53 5.22
CA GLN A 23 -6.22 3.37 4.33
C GLN A 23 -7.28 3.28 3.21
N ARG A 24 -8.51 3.75 3.48
CA ARG A 24 -9.60 3.78 2.49
C ARG A 24 -9.42 4.89 1.46
N GLU A 25 -8.87 6.03 1.85
CA GLU A 25 -8.56 7.14 0.92
C GLU A 25 -7.38 6.79 0.03
N LEU A 26 -6.33 6.20 0.60
CA LEU A 26 -5.21 5.65 -0.18
C LEU A 26 -5.70 4.61 -1.18
N ALA A 27 -6.59 3.69 -0.77
CA ALA A 27 -7.17 2.71 -1.68
C ALA A 27 -7.89 3.37 -2.88
N LYS A 28 -8.70 4.42 -2.63
CA LYS A 28 -9.36 5.17 -3.71
C LYS A 28 -8.37 5.91 -4.60
N ARG A 29 -7.38 6.59 -4.01
CA ARG A 29 -6.36 7.38 -4.73
C ARG A 29 -5.52 6.52 -5.67
N PHE A 30 -5.08 5.36 -5.19
CA PHE A 30 -4.27 4.41 -5.96
C PHE A 30 -5.12 3.45 -6.79
N LYS A 31 -6.46 3.57 -6.77
CA LYS A 31 -7.42 2.70 -7.46
C LYS A 31 -7.20 1.21 -7.14
N VAL A 32 -6.84 0.92 -5.89
CA VAL A 32 -6.64 -0.44 -5.37
C VAL A 32 -7.75 -0.81 -4.39
N SER A 33 -7.87 -2.10 -4.07
CA SER A 33 -8.84 -2.53 -3.08
C SER A 33 -8.38 -2.15 -1.66
N PRO A 34 -9.30 -1.82 -0.72
CA PRO A 34 -8.95 -1.59 0.67
C PRO A 34 -8.29 -2.82 1.34
N ASN A 35 -8.65 -4.01 0.85
CA ASN A 35 -8.04 -5.26 1.29
C ASN A 35 -6.57 -5.37 0.87
N PHE A 36 -6.23 -4.88 -0.33
CA PHE A 36 -4.84 -4.81 -0.80
C PHE A 36 -3.99 -3.91 0.09
N VAL A 37 -4.46 -2.69 0.40
CA VAL A 37 -3.76 -1.76 1.30
C VAL A 37 -3.56 -2.40 2.68
N ARG A 38 -4.60 -3.02 3.25
CA ARG A 38 -4.50 -3.69 4.55
C ARG A 38 -3.48 -4.83 4.55
N LEU A 39 -3.49 -5.67 3.52
CA LEU A 39 -2.57 -6.80 3.41
C LEU A 39 -1.13 -6.32 3.21
N LEU A 40 -0.95 -5.26 2.41
CA LEU A 40 0.35 -4.62 2.18
C LEU A 40 0.92 -4.04 3.46
N LEU A 41 0.13 -3.26 4.21
CA LEU A 41 0.56 -2.67 5.48
C LEU A 41 0.84 -3.73 6.55
N LYS A 42 0.04 -4.80 6.58
CA LYS A 42 0.28 -5.92 7.50
C LYS A 42 1.62 -6.61 7.18
N ARG A 43 1.91 -6.86 5.89
CA ARG A 43 3.21 -7.41 5.47
C ARG A 43 4.35 -6.45 5.81
N HIS A 44 4.19 -5.16 5.53
CA HIS A 44 5.17 -4.14 5.88
C HIS A 44 5.51 -4.13 7.39
N GLN A 45 4.50 -4.20 8.27
CA GLN A 45 4.73 -4.26 9.72
C GLN A 45 5.34 -5.59 10.20
N THR A 46 5.08 -6.70 9.50
CA THR A 46 5.51 -8.03 9.96
C THR A 46 6.90 -8.38 9.42
N GLU A 47 7.19 -8.02 8.18
CA GLU A 47 8.41 -8.40 7.46
C GLU A 47 9.41 -7.25 7.35
N GLY A 48 9.02 -6.00 7.68
CA GLY A 48 9.89 -4.82 7.55
C GLY A 48 10.38 -4.56 6.12
N THR A 49 9.82 -5.25 5.13
CA THR A 49 10.35 -5.30 3.77
C THR A 49 9.21 -5.18 2.77
N VAL A 50 9.34 -4.25 1.82
CA VAL A 50 8.42 -4.06 0.68
C VAL A 50 9.06 -4.70 -0.55
N GLU A 51 8.99 -6.03 -0.70
CA GLU A 51 9.36 -6.73 -1.95
C GLU A 51 8.14 -7.12 -2.78
#